data_AF-A0A7X1GTM7-F1
#
_entry.id   AF-A0A7X1GTM7-F1
#
_cell.length_a   1.000
_cell.length_b   1.000
_cell.length_c   1.000
_cell.angle_alpha   90.00
_cell.angle_beta   90.00
_cell.angle_gamma   90.00
#
_symmetry.space_group_name_H-M   'P 1'
#
loop_
_entity.id
_entity.type
_entity.pdbx_description
1 polymer ?
#
loop_
_entity_poly.entity_id
_entity_poly.type
_entity_poly.pdbx_seq_one_letter_code
_entity_poly.pdbx_strand_id
1 'polypeptide(L)'
;MMTMQCFQSDQIVLINDAVAMAEELVSNHYKLSATQWLRRKYDVRTAADLSPGEIITGPFAQVIRYEGRKTTVALNSEAFDFYKICLQDHAILEALERSPALRLFPFSLYIITHELIHIVRFTKFLQSFVATDSERLLEEIRVHDKTHEILEPVRVPDMTAVFDFYARWRDEFDSLRDPA
;
A
#
# COMPACT_ATOMS: atom_id res chain seq x y z
N MET A 1 -27.00 4.48 10.88
CA MET A 1 -26.01 3.81 10.01
C MET A 1 -25.14 4.91 9.44
N MET A 2 -23.86 4.98 9.81
CA MET A 2 -22.92 5.84 9.09
C MET A 2 -22.72 5.21 7.72
N THR A 3 -23.12 5.93 6.67
CA THR A 3 -22.81 5.57 5.30
C THR A 3 -21.30 5.70 5.15
N MET A 4 -20.61 4.57 4.93
CA MET A 4 -19.17 4.60 4.71
C MET A 4 -18.89 5.39 3.42
N GLN A 5 -18.01 6.38 3.50
CA GLN A 5 -17.63 7.16 2.32
C GLN A 5 -16.81 6.26 1.37
N CYS A 6 -17.19 6.28 0.09
CA CYS A 6 -16.48 5.59 -0.98
C CYS A 6 -16.05 6.60 -2.05
N PHE A 7 -15.00 6.26 -2.79
CA PHE A 7 -14.56 7.05 -3.92
C PHE A 7 -15.65 7.16 -4.99
N GLN A 8 -15.76 8.35 -5.57
CA GLN A 8 -16.60 8.63 -6.73
C GLN A 8 -15.90 8.20 -8.03
N SER A 9 -16.65 8.10 -9.12
CA SER A 9 -16.12 7.54 -10.38
C SER A 9 -14.90 8.30 -10.94
N ASP A 10 -14.84 9.62 -10.79
CA ASP A 10 -13.70 10.45 -11.16
C ASP A 10 -12.48 10.20 -10.26
N GLN A 11 -12.71 9.99 -8.97
CA GLN A 11 -11.68 9.61 -8.00
C GLN A 11 -11.12 8.22 -8.29
N ILE A 12 -11.97 7.25 -8.69
CA ILE A 12 -11.54 5.91 -9.10
C ILE A 12 -10.59 5.96 -10.30
N VAL A 13 -10.79 6.87 -11.26
CA VAL A 13 -9.84 7.06 -12.37
C VAL A 13 -8.47 7.47 -11.84
N LEU A 14 -8.41 8.44 -10.93
CA LEU A 14 -7.15 8.86 -10.30
C LEU A 14 -6.49 7.74 -9.48
N ILE A 15 -7.27 6.91 -8.78
CA ILE A 15 -6.76 5.72 -8.08
C ILE A 15 -6.12 4.75 -9.07
N ASN A 16 -6.81 4.43 -10.18
CA ASN A 16 -6.28 3.50 -11.17
C ASN A 16 -5.00 4.02 -11.85
N ASP A 17 -4.95 5.33 -12.14
CA ASP A 17 -3.74 5.96 -12.68
C ASP A 17 -2.59 5.88 -11.66
N ALA A 18 -2.87 6.10 -10.37
CA ALA A 18 -1.88 5.96 -9.30
C ALA A 18 -1.41 4.51 -9.13
N VAL A 19 -2.29 3.51 -9.24
CA VAL A 19 -1.92 2.09 -9.25
C VAL A 19 -0.96 1.79 -10.39
N ALA A 20 -1.31 2.15 -11.62
CA ALA A 20 -0.48 1.89 -12.79
C ALA A 20 0.92 2.54 -12.67
N MET A 21 0.98 3.78 -12.17
CA MET A 21 2.25 4.46 -11.96
C MET A 21 3.07 3.84 -10.83
N ALA A 22 2.44 3.47 -9.70
CA ALA A 22 3.10 2.81 -8.59
C ALA A 22 3.71 1.46 -9.02
N GLU A 23 2.96 0.67 -9.79
CA GLU A 23 3.44 -0.58 -10.37
C GLU A 23 4.70 -0.36 -11.19
N GLU A 24 4.69 0.59 -12.12
CA GLU A 24 5.83 0.89 -12.97
C GLU A 24 7.06 1.28 -12.15
N LEU A 25 6.90 2.20 -11.20
CA LEU A 25 7.98 2.70 -10.35
C LEU A 25 8.59 1.60 -9.48
N VAL A 26 7.76 0.82 -8.80
CA VAL A 26 8.21 -0.29 -7.94
C VAL A 26 8.87 -1.39 -8.79
N SER A 27 8.32 -1.70 -9.96
CA SER A 27 8.92 -2.64 -10.92
C SER A 27 10.33 -2.21 -11.30
N ASN A 28 10.47 -0.95 -11.70
CA ASN A 28 11.72 -0.37 -12.18
C ASN A 28 12.78 -0.30 -11.09
N HIS A 29 12.38 0.02 -9.85
CA HIS A 29 13.29 0.05 -8.70
C HIS A 29 13.79 -1.36 -8.34
N TYR A 30 12.90 -2.35 -8.21
CA TYR A 30 13.26 -3.72 -7.80
C TYR A 30 13.69 -4.64 -8.96
N LYS A 31 13.76 -4.10 -10.19
CA LYS A 31 14.10 -4.84 -11.42
C LYS A 31 13.21 -6.07 -11.61
N LEU A 32 11.92 -5.91 -11.37
CA LEU A 32 10.93 -6.97 -11.52
C LEU A 32 10.54 -7.09 -12.99
N SER A 33 10.60 -8.30 -13.54
CA SER A 33 10.08 -8.58 -14.88
C SER A 33 8.56 -8.60 -14.87
N ALA A 34 7.95 -8.34 -16.03
CA ALA A 34 6.49 -8.49 -16.20
C ALA A 34 5.99 -9.86 -15.75
N THR A 35 6.78 -10.93 -15.94
CA THR A 35 6.43 -12.28 -15.48
C THR A 35 6.52 -12.44 -13.96
N GLN A 36 7.40 -11.69 -13.28
CA GLN A 36 7.48 -11.68 -11.82
C GLN A 36 6.29 -10.94 -11.19
N TRP A 37 5.77 -9.91 -11.86
CA TRP A 37 4.48 -9.31 -11.50
C TRP A 37 3.29 -10.17 -11.90
N LEU A 38 3.23 -10.72 -13.11
CA LEU A 38 2.16 -11.65 -13.54
C LEU A 38 2.05 -12.88 -12.63
N ARG A 39 3.15 -13.32 -12.01
CA ARG A 39 3.15 -14.39 -11.01
C ARG A 39 2.69 -13.92 -9.63
N ARG A 40 2.85 -12.63 -9.30
CA ARG A 40 2.38 -12.00 -8.05
C ARG A 40 0.98 -11.50 -8.27
N LYS A 41 0.04 -12.39 -8.00
CA LYS A 41 -1.38 -12.13 -8.16
C LYS A 41 -1.84 -11.19 -7.06
N TYR A 42 -1.68 -9.90 -7.28
CA TYR A 42 -2.24 -8.92 -6.37
C TYR A 42 -3.34 -8.12 -7.05
N ASP A 43 -4.18 -7.52 -6.23
CA ASP A 43 -5.31 -6.73 -6.67
C ASP A 43 -5.51 -5.56 -5.71
N VAL A 44 -5.93 -4.42 -6.24
CA VAL A 44 -6.21 -3.20 -5.47
C VAL A 44 -7.70 -3.01 -5.43
N ARG A 45 -8.27 -2.96 -4.23
CA ARG A 45 -9.70 -2.83 -4.01
C ARG A 45 -9.99 -1.60 -3.16
N THR A 46 -10.97 -0.83 -3.59
CA THR A 46 -11.54 0.30 -2.84
C THR A 46 -12.67 -0.19 -1.95
N ALA A 47 -13.08 0.65 -1.00
CA ALA A 47 -14.03 0.28 0.04
C ALA A 47 -15.38 -0.24 -0.48
N ALA A 48 -15.76 0.12 -1.72
CA ALA A 48 -16.96 -0.40 -2.40
C ALA A 48 -16.90 -1.91 -2.71
N ASP A 49 -15.71 -2.46 -2.92
CA ASP A 49 -15.45 -3.87 -3.26
C ASP A 49 -14.97 -4.68 -2.05
N LEU A 50 -14.83 -4.06 -0.88
CA LEU A 50 -14.35 -4.72 0.33
C LEU A 50 -15.49 -5.40 1.10
N SER A 51 -15.19 -6.58 1.64
CA SER A 51 -16.06 -7.22 2.63
C SER A 51 -15.93 -6.54 4.00
N PRO A 52 -16.93 -6.68 4.91
CA PRO A 52 -16.89 -6.02 6.21
C PRO A 52 -15.65 -6.31 7.07
N GLY A 53 -15.03 -7.49 6.92
CA GLY A 53 -13.79 -7.84 7.64
C GLY A 53 -12.51 -7.26 7.04
N GLU A 54 -12.59 -6.69 5.83
CA GLU A 54 -11.48 -6.04 5.12
C GLU A 54 -11.49 -4.51 5.31
N ILE A 55 -12.54 -3.98 5.95
CA ILE A 55 -12.68 -2.58 6.33
C ILE A 55 -12.16 -2.43 7.76
N ILE A 56 -11.15 -1.59 7.95
CA ILE A 56 -10.52 -1.37 9.26
C ILE A 56 -10.34 0.12 9.54
N THR A 57 -10.16 0.47 10.80
CA THR A 57 -9.89 1.84 11.25
C THR A 57 -8.40 2.01 11.56
N GLY A 58 -7.84 3.16 11.21
CA GLY A 58 -6.45 3.51 11.51
C GLY A 58 -5.64 3.77 10.23
N PRO A 59 -5.30 2.74 9.43
CA PRO A 59 -4.47 2.91 8.25
C PRO A 59 -5.29 3.31 7.02
N PHE A 60 -4.61 3.85 6.01
CA PHE A 60 -5.22 4.18 4.71
C PHE A 60 -5.38 2.98 3.78
N ALA A 61 -4.61 1.92 4.01
CA ALA A 61 -4.67 0.67 3.28
C ALA A 61 -4.22 -0.49 4.17
N GLN A 62 -4.51 -1.72 3.73
CA GLN A 62 -3.90 -2.92 4.30
C GLN A 62 -3.66 -3.96 3.20
N VAL A 63 -2.61 -4.76 3.35
CA VAL A 63 -2.34 -5.93 2.52
C VAL A 63 -2.83 -7.20 3.20
N ILE A 64 -3.72 -7.92 2.54
CA ILE A 64 -4.20 -9.24 2.98
C ILE A 64 -3.62 -10.32 2.07
N ARG A 65 -2.99 -11.35 2.66
CA ARG A 65 -2.51 -12.53 1.95
C ARG A 65 -3.58 -13.63 1.91
N TYR A 66 -3.82 -14.17 0.73
CA TYR A 66 -4.67 -15.34 0.49
C TYR A 66 -3.82 -16.47 -0.08
N GLU A 67 -3.94 -17.66 0.49
CA GLU A 67 -3.30 -18.87 -0.04
C GLU A 67 -4.24 -19.58 -1.01
N GLY A 68 -3.93 -19.50 -2.30
CA GLY A 68 -4.68 -20.19 -3.35
C GLY A 68 -4.19 -21.61 -3.57
N ARG A 69 -5.11 -22.58 -3.66
CA ARG A 69 -4.81 -23.95 -4.11
C ARG A 69 -5.43 -24.16 -5.49
N LYS A 70 -4.64 -24.55 -6.50
CA LYS A 70 -5.18 -24.95 -7.80
C LYS A 70 -5.88 -26.30 -7.67
N THR A 71 -7.16 -26.37 -8.01
CA THR A 71 -8.00 -27.58 -7.89
C THR A 71 -7.83 -28.56 -9.06
N THR A 72 -7.01 -28.26 -10.06
CA THR A 72 -6.95 -29.05 -11.30
C THR A 72 -5.52 -29.45 -11.63
N VAL A 73 -5.37 -30.75 -11.90
CA VAL A 73 -4.18 -31.52 -12.33
C VAL A 73 -3.41 -32.23 -11.20
N ALA A 74 -3.54 -33.56 -11.23
CA ALA A 74 -2.75 -34.51 -10.48
C ALA A 74 -1.26 -34.35 -10.82
N LEU A 75 -0.42 -34.36 -9.77
CA LEU A 75 1.02 -34.12 -9.73
C LEU A 75 1.42 -32.64 -9.77
N ASN A 76 1.75 -32.12 -8.58
CA ASN A 76 2.31 -30.79 -8.24
C ASN A 76 1.28 -29.66 -8.05
N SER A 77 0.53 -29.73 -6.95
CA SER A 77 -0.25 -28.60 -6.41
C SER A 77 0.69 -27.48 -5.93
N GLU A 78 1.13 -26.59 -6.82
CA GLU A 78 1.76 -25.33 -6.40
C GLU A 78 0.71 -24.45 -5.72
N ALA A 79 0.79 -24.33 -4.39
CA ALA A 79 0.14 -23.26 -3.65
C ALA A 79 0.72 -21.93 -4.16
N PHE A 80 -0.15 -20.95 -4.42
CA PHE A 80 0.30 -19.60 -4.79
C PHE A 80 -0.27 -18.59 -3.81
N ASP A 81 0.55 -17.59 -3.46
CA ASP A 81 0.08 -16.45 -2.69
C ASP A 81 -0.60 -15.44 -3.61
N PHE A 82 -1.77 -14.97 -3.19
CA PHE A 82 -2.47 -13.82 -3.75
C PHE A 82 -2.51 -12.71 -2.70
N TYR A 83 -2.33 -11.46 -3.11
CA TYR A 83 -2.32 -10.31 -2.20
C TYR A 83 -3.45 -9.34 -2.56
N LYS A 84 -4.24 -8.89 -1.58
CA LYS A 84 -5.22 -7.83 -1.81
C LYS A 84 -4.79 -6.58 -1.07
N ILE A 85 -4.61 -5.48 -1.78
CA ILE A 85 -4.47 -4.14 -1.19
C ILE A 85 -5.88 -3.60 -1.01
N CYS A 86 -6.29 -3.43 0.24
CA CYS A 86 -7.61 -2.93 0.61
C CYS A 86 -7.50 -1.45 0.99
N LEU A 87 -7.81 -0.55 0.06
CA LEU A 87 -7.85 0.90 0.32
C LEU A 87 -9.04 1.24 1.20
N GLN A 88 -8.79 2.07 2.21
CA GLN A 88 -9.79 2.56 3.15
C GLN A 88 -10.27 3.94 2.69
N ASP A 89 -11.17 3.97 1.69
CA ASP A 89 -11.67 5.20 1.04
C ASP A 89 -12.06 6.28 2.05
N HIS A 90 -12.82 5.90 3.08
CA HIS A 90 -13.27 6.80 4.14
C HIS A 90 -12.10 7.49 4.86
N ALA A 91 -11.04 6.74 5.20
CA ALA A 91 -9.87 7.29 5.89
C ALA A 91 -9.06 8.20 4.97
N ILE A 92 -8.93 7.83 3.69
CA ILE A 92 -8.22 8.64 2.69
C ILE A 92 -8.97 9.96 2.45
N LEU A 93 -10.28 9.89 2.23
CA LEU A 93 -11.12 11.07 2.02
C LEU A 93 -11.11 12.00 3.24
N GLU A 94 -11.20 11.45 4.45
CA GLU A 94 -11.09 12.23 5.69
C GLU A 94 -9.72 12.91 5.83
N ALA A 95 -8.62 12.24 5.47
CA ALA A 95 -7.29 12.85 5.50
C ALA A 95 -7.16 14.00 4.48
N LEU A 96 -7.74 13.86 3.28
CA LEU A 96 -7.78 14.91 2.27
C LEU A 96 -8.63 16.11 2.73
N GLU A 97 -9.76 15.87 3.41
CA GLU A 97 -10.58 16.94 3.98
C GLU A 97 -9.85 17.70 5.10
N ARG A 98 -9.12 16.98 5.96
CA ARG A 98 -8.37 17.58 7.08
C ARG A 98 -7.07 18.27 6.65
N SER A 99 -6.52 17.91 5.49
CA SER A 99 -5.24 18.43 4.99
C SER A 99 -5.41 19.01 3.58
N PRO A 100 -5.82 20.28 3.43
CA PRO A 100 -6.12 20.89 2.13
C PRO A 100 -4.96 20.95 1.13
N ALA A 101 -3.72 20.78 1.61
CA ALA A 101 -2.53 20.68 0.77
C ALA A 101 -2.41 19.32 0.06
N LEU A 102 -3.06 18.27 0.57
CA LEU A 102 -3.04 16.96 -0.05
C LEU A 102 -3.98 16.90 -1.25
N ARG A 103 -3.56 16.15 -2.26
CA ARG A 103 -4.36 15.82 -3.44
C ARG A 103 -4.48 14.31 -3.54
N LEU A 104 -5.63 13.83 -4.02
CA LEU A 104 -5.93 12.40 -4.08
C LEU A 104 -4.86 11.63 -4.85
N PHE A 105 -4.49 12.07 -6.06
CA PHE A 105 -3.53 11.36 -6.89
C PHE A 105 -2.16 11.14 -6.22
N PRO A 106 -1.39 12.18 -5.82
CA PRO A 106 -0.08 11.96 -5.19
C PRO A 106 -0.19 11.23 -3.84
N PHE A 107 -1.27 11.43 -3.10
CA PHE A 107 -1.47 10.75 -1.82
C PHE A 107 -1.72 9.24 -2.00
N SER A 108 -2.61 8.88 -2.93
CA SER A 108 -2.86 7.49 -3.30
C SER A 108 -1.63 6.84 -3.94
N LEU A 109 -0.87 7.56 -4.76
CA LEU A 109 0.39 7.08 -5.33
C LEU A 109 1.37 6.69 -4.22
N TYR A 110 1.50 7.50 -3.16
CA TYR A 110 2.32 7.18 -2.01
C TYR A 110 1.82 5.92 -1.29
N ILE A 111 0.53 5.87 -0.94
CA ILE A 111 -0.07 4.73 -0.23
C ILE A 111 0.11 3.44 -1.03
N ILE A 112 -0.21 3.42 -2.32
CA ILE A 112 -0.12 2.21 -3.14
C ILE A 112 1.34 1.80 -3.32
N THR A 113 2.26 2.75 -3.53
CA THR A 113 3.70 2.45 -3.60
C THR A 113 4.18 1.77 -2.31
N HIS A 114 3.75 2.27 -1.15
CA HIS A 114 4.04 1.69 0.17
C HIS A 114 3.58 0.22 0.26
N GLU A 115 2.32 -0.05 -0.05
CA GLU A 115 1.76 -1.41 0.01
C GLU A 115 2.39 -2.37 -1.01
N LEU A 116 2.72 -1.89 -2.22
CA LEU A 116 3.44 -2.69 -3.21
C LEU A 116 4.84 -3.05 -2.72
N ILE A 117 5.55 -2.15 -2.04
CA ILE A 117 6.85 -2.46 -1.44
C ILE A 117 6.69 -3.54 -0.36
N HIS A 118 5.66 -3.47 0.49
CA HIS A 118 5.36 -4.56 1.44
C HIS A 118 5.20 -5.90 0.73
N ILE A 119 4.35 -5.98 -0.32
CA ILE A 119 4.18 -7.20 -1.12
C ILE A 119 5.52 -7.68 -1.67
N VAL A 120 6.36 -6.78 -2.19
CA VAL A 120 7.68 -7.13 -2.72
C VAL A 120 8.59 -7.71 -1.66
N ARG A 121 8.55 -7.16 -0.44
CA ARG A 121 9.41 -7.58 0.67
C ARG A 121 8.94 -8.90 1.29
N PHE A 122 7.63 -9.08 1.47
CA PHE A 122 7.06 -10.34 1.91
C PHE A 122 7.37 -11.50 0.96
N THR A 123 7.18 -11.30 -0.35
CA THR A 123 7.43 -12.33 -1.37
C THR A 123 8.91 -12.67 -1.56
N LYS A 124 9.83 -11.80 -1.10
CA LYS A 124 11.27 -12.07 -1.08
C LYS A 124 11.74 -12.64 0.28
N PHE A 125 10.82 -12.98 1.18
CA PHE A 125 11.08 -13.43 2.56
C PHE A 125 11.97 -12.44 3.35
N LEU A 126 11.92 -11.15 3.00
CA LEU A 126 12.68 -10.11 3.68
C LEU A 126 12.00 -9.64 4.97
N GLN A 127 10.78 -10.11 5.23
CA GLN A 127 9.98 -9.86 6.43
C GLN A 127 9.00 -11.03 6.66
N SER A 128 8.77 -11.39 7.92
CA SER A 128 7.72 -12.34 8.32
C SER A 128 6.37 -11.65 8.46
N PHE A 129 5.28 -12.30 8.05
CA PHE A 129 3.91 -11.83 8.34
C PHE A 129 3.57 -11.92 9.84
N VAL A 130 4.23 -12.83 10.54
CA VAL A 130 4.16 -12.98 12.00
C VAL A 130 5.41 -12.34 12.57
N ALA A 131 5.26 -11.12 13.08
CA ALA A 131 6.34 -10.30 13.60
C ALA A 131 5.87 -9.65 14.91
N THR A 132 6.80 -9.42 15.83
CA THR A 132 6.56 -8.61 17.03
C THR A 132 6.21 -7.17 16.65
N ASP A 133 5.58 -6.43 17.56
CA ASP A 133 5.21 -5.03 17.27
C ASP A 133 6.44 -4.15 16.97
N SER A 134 7.57 -4.41 17.62
CA SER A 134 8.84 -3.73 17.34
C SER A 134 9.39 -4.06 15.95
N GLU A 135 9.31 -5.31 15.51
CA GLU A 135 9.74 -5.72 14.16
C GLU A 135 8.82 -5.16 13.07
N ARG A 136 7.51 -5.08 13.33
CA ARG A 136 6.54 -4.42 12.45
C ARG A 136 6.86 -2.95 12.31
N LEU A 137 7.11 -2.26 13.42
CA LEU A 137 7.49 -0.86 13.40
C LEU A 137 8.76 -0.61 12.57
N LEU A 138 9.82 -1.39 12.81
CA LEU A 138 11.07 -1.25 12.05
C LEU A 138 10.87 -1.49 10.54
N GLU A 139 9.93 -2.37 10.18
CA GLU A 139 9.55 -2.58 8.80
C GLU A 139 8.77 -1.40 8.22
N GLU A 140 7.77 -0.86 8.93
CA GLU A 140 7.01 0.31 8.46
C GLU A 140 7.93 1.51 8.20
N ILE A 141 8.87 1.80 9.10
CA ILE A 141 9.88 2.85 8.91
C ILE A 141 10.67 2.60 7.61
N ARG A 142 11.15 1.36 7.43
CA ARG A 142 11.93 1.00 6.25
C ARG A 142 11.13 1.09 4.96
N VAL A 143 9.85 0.74 4.98
CA VAL A 143 8.99 0.86 3.80
C VAL A 143 8.73 2.33 3.50
N HIS A 144 8.44 3.17 4.50
CA HIS A 144 8.32 4.62 4.30
C HIS A 144 9.59 5.25 3.71
N ASP A 145 10.78 4.84 4.16
CA ASP A 145 12.05 5.30 3.59
C ASP A 145 12.16 4.95 2.10
N LYS A 146 11.83 3.71 1.75
CA LYS A 146 11.86 3.22 0.37
C LYS A 146 10.80 3.88 -0.50
N THR A 147 9.61 4.12 0.04
CA THR A 147 8.53 4.83 -0.65
C THR A 147 8.99 6.24 -0.99
N HIS A 148 9.62 6.94 -0.04
CA HIS A 148 10.20 8.25 -0.28
C HIS A 148 11.32 8.19 -1.34
N GLU A 149 12.28 7.27 -1.22
CA GLU A 149 13.38 7.07 -2.18
C GLU A 149 12.86 6.84 -3.62
N ILE A 150 11.80 6.05 -3.79
CA ILE A 150 11.21 5.75 -5.10
C ILE A 150 10.47 6.96 -5.69
N LEU A 151 9.77 7.73 -4.85
CA LEU A 151 8.91 8.82 -5.30
C LEU A 151 9.61 10.18 -5.38
N GLU A 152 10.66 10.41 -4.61
CA GLU A 152 11.42 11.67 -4.59
C GLU A 152 11.89 12.15 -5.99
N PRO A 153 12.44 11.29 -6.87
CA PRO A 153 12.87 11.75 -8.19
C PRO A 153 11.70 11.97 -9.18
N VAL A 154 10.48 11.59 -8.82
CA VAL A 154 9.30 11.62 -9.70
C VAL A 154 8.66 13.00 -9.69
N ARG A 155 8.47 13.59 -10.86
CA ARG A 155 7.85 14.92 -11.02
C ARG A 155 6.32 14.85 -10.98
N VAL A 156 5.76 14.54 -9.81
CA VAL A 156 4.31 14.60 -9.57
C VAL A 156 3.97 15.92 -8.85
N PRO A 157 3.05 16.74 -9.38
CA PRO A 157 2.57 17.94 -8.67
C PRO A 157 2.06 17.61 -7.26
N ASP A 158 2.30 18.52 -6.32
CA ASP A 158 1.84 18.43 -4.93
C ASP A 158 2.39 17.23 -4.13
N MET A 159 3.37 16.47 -4.66
CA MET A 159 3.98 15.34 -3.94
C MET A 159 4.72 15.79 -2.66
N THR A 160 5.28 17.00 -2.65
CA THR A 160 5.93 17.57 -1.45
C THR A 160 4.99 17.60 -0.25
N ALA A 161 3.71 17.96 -0.44
CA ALA A 161 2.73 17.97 0.65
C ALA A 161 2.49 16.57 1.23
N VAL A 162 2.61 15.52 0.40
CA VAL A 162 2.50 14.12 0.85
C VAL A 162 3.74 13.72 1.65
N PHE A 163 4.94 14.10 1.21
CA PHE A 163 6.15 13.87 1.99
C PHE A 163 6.11 14.58 3.34
N ASP A 164 5.67 15.83 3.39
CA ASP A 164 5.51 16.59 4.65
C ASP A 164 4.44 15.96 5.57
N PHE A 165 3.40 15.36 4.99
CA PHE A 165 2.38 14.64 5.74
C PHE A 165 2.96 13.41 6.43
N TYR A 166 3.77 12.60 5.74
CA TYR A 166 4.40 11.40 6.31
C TYR A 166 5.69 11.69 7.08
N ALA A 167 6.32 12.85 6.93
CA ALA A 167 7.45 13.26 7.75
C ALA A 167 7.05 13.36 9.23
N ARG A 168 5.86 13.91 9.51
CA ARG A 168 5.30 13.97 10.87
C ARG A 168 5.09 12.58 11.49
N TRP A 169 4.69 11.61 10.67
CA TRP A 169 4.57 10.21 11.09
C TRP A 169 5.95 9.66 11.49
N ARG A 170 7.01 9.98 10.74
CA ARG A 170 8.39 9.58 11.04
C ARG A 170 8.89 10.17 12.37
N ASP A 171 8.59 11.43 12.64
CA ASP A 171 8.96 12.11 13.90
C ASP A 171 8.30 11.46 15.13
N GLU A 172 7.03 11.06 15.02
CA GLU A 172 6.32 10.33 16.08
C GLU A 172 6.97 8.97 16.38
N PHE A 173 7.47 8.26 15.36
CA PHE A 173 8.15 6.97 15.56
C PHE A 173 9.61 7.07 15.99
N ASP A 174 10.35 8.10 15.55
CA ASP A 174 11.70 8.35 16.06
C ASP A 174 11.67 8.69 17.56
N SER A 175 10.60 9.34 18.04
CA SER A 175 10.37 9.54 19.48
C SER A 175 10.11 8.25 20.27
N LEU A 176 9.66 7.18 19.60
CA LEU A 176 9.43 5.84 20.19
C LEU A 176 10.67 4.93 20.09
N ARG A 177 11.67 5.29 19.27
CA ARG A 177 12.93 4.54 19.13
C ARG A 177 13.92 4.77 20.28
N ASP A 178 13.81 5.91 20.96
CA ASP A 178 14.58 6.24 22.17
C ASP A 178 13.63 6.51 23.34
N PRO A 179 13.14 5.47 24.04
CA PRO A 179 12.61 5.70 25.37
C PRO A 179 13.79 6.06 26.27
N ALA A 180 13.88 7.35 26.63
CA ALA A 180 14.78 7.83 27.68
C ALA A 180 14.61 7.03 28.99
#